data_AF-A0A4V1GDM2-F1
#
_entry.id   AF-A0A4V1GDM2-F1
#
_cell.length_a   1.000
_cell.length_b   1.000
_cell.length_c   1.000
_cell.angle_alpha   90.00
_cell.angle_beta   90.00
_cell.angle_gamma   90.00
#
_symmetry.space_group_name_H-M   'P 1'
#
loop_
_entity.id
_entity.type
_entity.pdbx_description
1 polymer ?
#
loop_
_entity_poly.entity_id
_entity_poly.type
_entity_poly.pdbx_seq_one_letter_code
_entity_poly.pdbx_strand_id
1 'polypeptide(L)'
;MSKWEDRIQNSATYTAAKKLLARFNEIDSDSMSLEAIDAINRAKLVIELLVDRLDNTDSRLLSISNLDNISSHLSNASSCFDNWQNTRDDMYLGISYMNGYIDNILSYIPSLTPTMDIKETRKAIAGLNRSVGQYKRVTTKEINNISVKGTAAEKTIDEKVTEAKNEFEALGVKIDELNKDLKDIKDSSNSISTEQQLSFTKSENIRNEAVNKFIEDQKRTIEETFSKKSDEADRITDDIDKKLNATEAKAEDSLARIDELLNMAGDKTLIHDYSSSAKEDKIAAYVWSVITTILLLIMLGFSCWVVYEIIHTKDASWQFLIARAFVMLFAGGIAGYTATQSSEHRKAQRANQRTAHQLKALKPYLLSIEGDVELRNEIIKTVAYRIFNNEENNQVKKSKKLFKSKEEAPIMSSQLIELLSDLAKKIPVK
;
A
#
# COMPACT_ATOMS: atom_id res chain seq x y z
N MET A 1 -55.69 40.89 -80.90
CA MET A 1 -55.40 39.54 -80.42
C MET A 1 -56.61 38.66 -80.64
N SER A 2 -56.41 37.46 -81.16
CA SER A 2 -57.44 36.43 -81.20
C SER A 2 -57.86 36.06 -79.78
N LYS A 3 -59.13 35.68 -79.56
CA LYS A 3 -59.63 35.11 -78.28
C LYS A 3 -58.72 33.98 -77.74
N TRP A 4 -57.98 33.32 -78.62
CA TRP A 4 -57.07 32.23 -78.28
C TRP A 4 -55.68 32.74 -77.87
N GLU A 5 -55.13 33.76 -78.53
CA GLU A 5 -53.82 34.36 -78.17
C GLU A 5 -53.84 34.99 -76.76
N ASP A 6 -54.96 35.60 -76.40
CA ASP A 6 -55.19 36.20 -75.08
C ASP A 6 -55.10 35.15 -73.95
N ARG A 7 -55.39 33.87 -74.25
CA ARG A 7 -55.41 32.78 -73.27
C ARG A 7 -54.04 32.32 -72.80
N ILE A 8 -52.95 32.66 -73.48
CA ILE A 8 -51.59 32.33 -73.00
C ILE A 8 -50.92 33.56 -72.40
N GLN A 9 -50.86 34.66 -73.15
CA GLN A 9 -50.08 35.83 -72.76
C GLN A 9 -50.61 36.51 -71.49
N ASN A 10 -51.93 36.38 -71.23
CA ASN A 10 -52.57 36.82 -70.00
C ASN A 10 -52.93 35.67 -69.05
N SER A 11 -52.37 34.47 -69.26
CA SER A 11 -52.61 33.34 -68.35
C SER A 11 -51.90 33.52 -67.01
N ALA A 12 -52.52 32.98 -65.96
CA ALA A 12 -51.90 32.86 -64.64
C ALA A 12 -50.58 32.05 -64.73
N THR A 13 -50.55 31.01 -65.56
CA THR A 13 -49.38 30.14 -65.78
C THR A 13 -48.18 30.91 -66.33
N TYR A 14 -48.39 31.71 -67.38
CA TYR A 14 -47.32 32.49 -68.01
C TYR A 14 -46.77 33.57 -67.07
N THR A 15 -47.67 34.24 -66.35
CA THR A 15 -47.31 35.24 -65.35
C THR A 15 -46.52 34.61 -64.20
N ALA A 16 -46.97 33.46 -63.69
CA ALA A 16 -46.29 32.73 -62.62
C ALA A 16 -44.91 32.23 -63.05
N ALA A 17 -44.76 31.70 -64.27
CA ALA A 17 -43.49 31.24 -64.81
C ALA A 17 -42.48 32.39 -64.93
N LYS A 18 -42.89 33.54 -65.50
CA LYS A 18 -42.02 34.72 -65.58
C LYS A 18 -41.65 35.28 -64.21
N LYS A 19 -42.60 35.32 -63.28
CA LYS A 19 -42.36 35.79 -61.91
C LYS A 19 -41.34 34.90 -61.20
N LEU A 20 -41.51 33.58 -61.25
CA LEU A 20 -40.57 32.64 -60.64
C LEU A 20 -39.18 32.71 -61.29
N LEU A 21 -39.12 32.84 -62.62
CA LEU A 21 -37.86 33.01 -63.33
C LEU A 21 -37.13 34.30 -62.94
N ALA A 22 -37.85 35.43 -62.82
CA ALA A 22 -37.26 36.68 -62.36
C ALA A 22 -36.67 36.53 -60.95
N ARG A 23 -37.40 35.87 -60.04
CA ARG A 23 -36.93 35.58 -58.69
C ARG A 23 -35.66 34.73 -58.67
N PHE A 24 -35.53 33.74 -59.56
CA PHE A 24 -34.28 32.97 -59.70
C PHE A 24 -33.11 33.81 -60.23
N ASN A 25 -33.38 34.84 -61.03
CA ASN A 25 -32.35 35.73 -61.58
C ASN A 25 -31.83 36.75 -60.56
N GLU A 26 -32.60 37.05 -59.52
CA GLU A 26 -32.26 38.04 -58.47
C GLU A 26 -31.42 37.46 -57.32
N ILE A 27 -31.15 36.15 -57.33
CA ILE A 27 -30.43 35.49 -56.23
C ILE A 27 -28.93 35.73 -56.37
N ASP A 28 -28.31 36.20 -55.28
CA ASP A 28 -26.87 36.24 -55.12
C ASP A 28 -26.30 34.85 -54.77
N SER A 29 -25.47 34.31 -55.66
CA SER A 29 -24.87 32.98 -55.54
C SER A 29 -23.73 32.90 -54.52
N ASP A 30 -23.22 34.02 -54.01
CA ASP A 30 -21.98 34.05 -53.23
C ASP A 30 -22.10 33.46 -51.82
N SER A 31 -23.33 33.29 -51.31
CA SER A 31 -23.63 32.78 -49.96
C SER A 31 -24.34 31.43 -49.90
N MET A 32 -24.48 30.76 -51.06
CA MET A 32 -25.27 29.52 -51.19
C MET A 32 -24.39 28.27 -51.19
N SER A 33 -24.96 27.14 -50.75
CA SER A 33 -24.34 25.82 -50.94
C SER A 33 -24.27 25.47 -52.44
N LEU A 34 -23.37 24.57 -52.79
CA LEU A 34 -23.22 24.12 -54.18
C LEU A 34 -24.48 23.36 -54.64
N GLU A 35 -25.07 22.58 -53.74
CA GLU A 35 -26.31 21.83 -53.97
C GLU A 35 -27.49 22.76 -54.25
N ALA A 36 -27.62 23.86 -53.49
CA ALA A 36 -28.65 24.87 -53.72
C ALA A 36 -28.48 25.58 -55.07
N ILE A 37 -27.23 25.92 -55.41
CA ILE A 37 -26.90 26.56 -56.69
C ILE A 37 -27.27 25.65 -57.86
N ASP A 38 -26.91 24.37 -57.80
CA ASP A 38 -27.25 23.40 -58.85
C ASP A 38 -28.77 23.21 -58.98
N ALA A 39 -29.46 23.01 -57.85
CA ALA A 39 -30.90 22.81 -57.80
C ALA A 39 -31.69 23.99 -58.38
N ILE A 40 -31.27 25.23 -58.10
CA ILE A 40 -31.90 26.45 -58.61
C ILE A 40 -31.56 26.68 -60.08
N ASN A 41 -30.31 26.41 -60.51
CA ASN A 41 -29.93 26.54 -61.91
C ASN A 41 -30.71 25.57 -62.80
N ARG A 42 -30.90 24.33 -62.35
CA ARG A 42 -31.75 23.36 -63.03
C ARG A 42 -33.19 23.85 -63.14
N ALA A 43 -33.77 24.31 -62.03
CA ALA A 43 -35.13 24.87 -62.02
C ALA A 43 -35.26 26.03 -63.00
N LYS A 44 -34.30 26.96 -62.99
CA LYS A 44 -34.23 28.08 -63.91
C LYS A 44 -34.24 27.64 -65.37
N LEU A 45 -33.42 26.66 -65.77
CA LEU A 45 -33.40 26.15 -67.15
C LEU A 45 -34.75 25.59 -67.60
N VAL A 46 -35.42 24.83 -66.73
CA VAL A 46 -36.74 24.27 -67.04
C VAL A 46 -37.81 25.36 -67.16
N ILE A 47 -37.79 26.35 -66.26
CA ILE A 47 -38.74 27.48 -66.34
C ILE A 47 -38.45 28.37 -67.55
N GLU A 48 -37.18 28.60 -67.92
CA GLU A 48 -36.82 29.30 -69.16
C GLU A 48 -37.36 28.57 -70.39
N LEU A 49 -37.22 27.25 -70.45
CA LEU A 49 -37.79 26.41 -71.51
C LEU A 49 -39.32 26.47 -71.52
N LEU A 50 -39.97 26.46 -70.35
CA LEU A 50 -41.42 26.59 -70.26
C LEU A 50 -41.91 27.94 -70.81
N VAL A 51 -41.29 29.06 -70.38
CA VAL A 51 -41.65 30.39 -70.88
C VAL A 51 -41.48 30.46 -72.38
N ASP A 52 -40.36 29.92 -72.90
CA ASP A 52 -40.09 29.84 -74.33
C ASP A 52 -41.16 29.05 -75.09
N ARG A 53 -41.61 27.91 -74.54
CA ARG A 53 -42.65 27.09 -75.15
C ARG A 53 -44.02 27.77 -75.11
N LEU A 54 -44.35 28.46 -74.02
CA LEU A 54 -45.58 29.25 -73.94
C LEU A 54 -45.58 30.41 -74.93
N ASP A 55 -44.44 31.07 -75.15
CA ASP A 55 -44.31 32.15 -76.13
C ASP A 55 -44.53 31.69 -77.57
N ASN A 56 -44.21 30.43 -77.88
CA ASN A 56 -44.10 29.91 -79.24
C ASN A 56 -45.10 28.79 -79.58
N THR A 57 -46.10 28.51 -78.76
CA THR A 57 -47.11 27.48 -79.05
C THR A 57 -48.37 28.11 -79.66
N ASP A 58 -48.96 27.48 -80.69
CA ASP A 58 -50.28 27.89 -81.18
C ASP A 58 -51.32 27.72 -80.07
N SER A 59 -51.84 28.85 -79.59
CA SER A 59 -52.87 28.92 -78.56
C SER A 59 -54.15 28.11 -78.81
N ARG A 60 -54.42 27.72 -80.07
CA ARG A 60 -55.55 26.84 -80.42
C ARG A 60 -55.28 25.37 -80.12
N LEU A 61 -54.03 24.96 -80.01
CA LEU A 61 -53.60 23.57 -79.83
C LEU A 61 -53.29 23.21 -78.37
N LEU A 62 -53.55 24.13 -77.43
CA LEU A 62 -53.25 23.96 -76.02
C LEU A 62 -54.39 23.32 -75.22
N SER A 63 -54.04 22.30 -74.44
CA SER A 63 -54.88 21.73 -73.39
C SER A 63 -54.95 22.69 -72.19
N ILE A 64 -56.16 23.10 -71.81
CA ILE A 64 -56.42 23.91 -70.60
C ILE A 64 -55.96 23.18 -69.35
N SER A 65 -56.29 21.88 -69.26
CA SER A 65 -55.94 21.07 -68.09
C SER A 65 -54.43 20.98 -67.88
N ASN A 66 -53.64 20.91 -68.96
CA ASN A 66 -52.19 20.88 -68.84
C ASN A 66 -51.65 22.24 -68.35
N LEU A 67 -52.22 23.36 -68.83
CA LEU A 67 -51.85 24.70 -68.37
C LEU A 67 -52.17 24.91 -66.88
N ASP A 68 -53.31 24.40 -66.42
CA ASP A 68 -53.73 24.48 -65.02
C ASP A 68 -52.81 23.62 -64.12
N ASN A 69 -52.45 22.41 -64.58
CA ASN A 69 -51.49 21.54 -63.88
C ASN A 69 -50.12 22.21 -63.77
N ILE A 70 -49.60 22.79 -64.86
CA ILE A 70 -48.35 23.55 -64.85
C ILE A 70 -48.45 24.72 -63.85
N SER A 71 -49.57 25.45 -63.83
CA SER A 71 -49.81 26.56 -62.90
C SER A 71 -49.75 26.12 -61.44
N SER A 72 -50.36 24.97 -61.12
CA SER A 72 -50.32 24.38 -59.79
C SER A 72 -48.90 24.02 -59.37
N HIS A 73 -48.13 23.35 -60.24
CA HIS A 73 -46.74 23.01 -59.96
C HIS A 73 -45.83 24.24 -59.84
N LEU A 74 -46.04 25.29 -60.64
CA LEU A 74 -45.33 26.57 -60.52
C LEU A 74 -45.59 27.23 -59.17
N SER A 75 -46.85 27.20 -58.71
CA SER A 75 -47.22 27.76 -57.42
C SER A 75 -46.52 27.02 -56.27
N ASN A 76 -46.53 25.68 -56.31
CA ASN A 76 -45.85 24.87 -55.31
C ASN A 76 -44.33 25.04 -55.33
N ALA A 77 -43.72 25.10 -56.52
CA ALA A 77 -42.29 25.37 -56.67
C ALA A 77 -41.93 26.75 -56.12
N SER A 78 -42.75 27.77 -56.39
CA SER A 78 -42.57 29.10 -55.80
C SER A 78 -42.66 29.07 -54.28
N SER A 79 -43.63 28.35 -53.70
CA SER A 79 -43.74 28.22 -52.24
C SER A 79 -42.56 27.48 -51.62
N CYS A 80 -42.04 26.43 -52.25
CA CYS A 80 -40.81 25.78 -51.80
C CYS A 80 -39.62 26.73 -51.86
N PHE A 81 -39.52 27.54 -52.92
CA PHE A 81 -38.48 28.53 -53.05
C PHE A 81 -38.60 29.66 -52.00
N ASP A 82 -39.82 30.11 -51.68
CA ASP A 82 -40.09 31.02 -50.56
C ASP A 82 -39.57 30.44 -49.23
N ASN A 83 -39.88 29.17 -48.96
CA ASN A 83 -39.41 28.48 -47.75
C ASN A 83 -37.89 28.37 -47.71
N TRP A 84 -37.24 28.05 -48.82
CA TRP A 84 -35.78 28.04 -48.90
C TRP A 84 -35.19 29.43 -48.66
N GLN A 85 -35.75 30.50 -49.26
CA GLN A 85 -35.25 31.86 -49.03
C GLN A 85 -35.32 32.28 -47.55
N ASN A 86 -36.38 31.86 -46.85
CA ASN A 86 -36.60 32.17 -45.43
C ASN A 86 -35.74 31.33 -44.48
N THR A 87 -35.53 30.05 -44.78
CA THR A 87 -34.89 29.09 -43.86
C THR A 87 -33.44 28.78 -44.21
N ARG A 88 -33.06 28.96 -45.48
CA ARG A 88 -31.80 28.51 -46.08
C ARG A 88 -31.55 27.00 -45.92
N ASP A 89 -32.62 26.21 -45.84
CA ASP A 89 -32.57 24.74 -45.80
C ASP A 89 -32.74 24.15 -47.21
N ASP A 90 -31.67 23.55 -47.73
CA ASP A 90 -31.58 23.02 -49.09
C ASP A 90 -32.53 21.84 -49.36
N MET A 91 -33.09 21.23 -48.30
CA MET A 91 -34.14 20.22 -48.45
C MET A 91 -35.29 20.73 -49.32
N TYR A 92 -35.70 22.00 -49.15
CA TYR A 92 -36.80 22.59 -49.92
C TYR A 92 -36.51 22.72 -51.43
N LEU A 93 -35.24 22.73 -51.83
CA LEU A 93 -34.83 22.76 -53.24
C LEU A 93 -34.74 21.35 -53.84
N GLY A 94 -34.65 20.30 -53.02
CA GLY A 94 -34.43 18.93 -53.43
C GLY A 94 -35.58 18.30 -54.24
N ILE A 95 -35.37 17.06 -54.69
CA ILE A 95 -36.29 16.33 -55.58
C ILE A 95 -37.64 16.01 -54.93
N SER A 96 -37.69 15.90 -53.60
CA SER A 96 -38.94 15.69 -52.87
C SER A 96 -39.80 16.97 -52.76
N TYR A 97 -39.26 18.13 -53.14
CA TYR A 97 -39.88 19.44 -53.00
C TYR A 97 -39.82 20.23 -54.32
N MET A 98 -39.10 21.36 -54.37
CA MET A 98 -39.09 22.25 -55.53
C MET A 98 -38.72 21.50 -56.81
N ASN A 99 -37.63 20.73 -56.82
CA ASN A 99 -37.20 20.04 -58.04
C ASN A 99 -38.17 18.93 -58.47
N GLY A 100 -38.93 18.33 -57.55
CA GLY A 100 -40.01 17.41 -57.91
C GLY A 100 -41.16 18.12 -58.63
N TYR A 101 -41.52 19.34 -58.22
CA TYR A 101 -42.51 20.14 -58.96
C TYR A 101 -41.97 20.61 -60.31
N ILE A 102 -40.67 20.94 -60.40
CA ILE A 102 -40.00 21.25 -61.67
C ILE A 102 -40.01 20.04 -62.62
N ASP A 103 -39.83 18.82 -62.11
CA ASP A 103 -39.91 17.59 -62.93
C ASP A 103 -41.30 17.36 -63.50
N ASN A 104 -42.32 17.60 -62.68
CA ASN A 104 -43.70 17.52 -63.14
C ASN A 104 -43.99 18.58 -64.22
N ILE A 105 -43.48 19.81 -64.08
CA ILE A 105 -43.56 20.82 -65.14
C ILE A 105 -42.90 20.33 -66.42
N LEU A 106 -41.67 19.78 -66.32
CA LEU A 106 -40.92 19.26 -67.45
C LEU A 106 -41.69 18.15 -68.19
N SER A 107 -42.45 17.31 -67.47
CA SER A 107 -43.27 16.24 -68.07
C SER A 107 -44.41 16.78 -68.95
N TYR A 108 -44.92 18.00 -68.68
CA TYR A 108 -45.97 18.63 -69.47
C TYR A 108 -45.45 19.47 -70.64
N ILE A 109 -44.17 19.87 -70.64
CA ILE A 109 -43.56 20.69 -71.70
C ILE A 109 -43.73 20.08 -73.11
N PRO A 110 -43.58 18.76 -73.34
CA PRO A 110 -43.79 18.17 -74.67
C PRO A 110 -45.19 18.40 -75.26
N SER A 111 -46.19 18.61 -74.40
CA SER A 111 -47.56 18.93 -74.86
C SER A 111 -47.70 20.35 -75.40
N LEU A 112 -46.73 21.23 -75.12
CA LEU A 112 -46.61 22.57 -75.67
C LEU A 112 -45.82 22.48 -76.98
N THR A 113 -46.48 22.08 -78.06
CA THR A 113 -45.80 21.92 -79.37
C THR A 113 -45.48 23.30 -79.95
N PRO A 114 -44.19 23.71 -80.02
CA PRO A 114 -43.86 25.03 -80.56
C PRO A 114 -44.11 25.07 -82.07
N THR A 115 -44.59 26.20 -82.58
CA THR A 115 -44.42 26.54 -84.00
C THR A 115 -42.93 26.68 -84.24
N MET A 116 -42.37 25.80 -85.07
CA MET A 116 -40.93 25.62 -85.23
C MET A 116 -40.28 26.91 -85.79
N ASP A 117 -39.63 27.71 -84.94
CA ASP A 117 -38.78 28.83 -85.35
C ASP A 117 -37.32 28.61 -84.89
N ILE A 118 -36.40 28.87 -85.80
CA ILE A 118 -34.94 28.61 -85.74
C ILE A 118 -34.26 29.49 -84.66
N LYS A 119 -34.89 30.59 -84.25
CA LYS A 119 -34.37 31.55 -83.28
C LYS A 119 -34.26 31.01 -81.85
N GLU A 120 -35.24 30.22 -81.40
CA GLU A 120 -35.27 29.75 -80.01
C GLU A 120 -34.36 28.54 -79.74
N THR A 121 -34.08 27.76 -80.77
CA THR A 121 -33.00 26.74 -80.72
C THR A 121 -31.65 27.38 -80.40
N ARG A 122 -31.39 28.59 -80.92
CA ARG A 122 -30.17 29.36 -80.63
C ARG A 122 -30.12 29.85 -79.17
N LYS A 123 -31.28 30.20 -78.59
CA LYS A 123 -31.39 30.62 -77.19
C LYS A 123 -31.15 29.47 -76.22
N ALA A 124 -31.68 28.27 -76.51
CA ALA A 124 -31.41 27.07 -75.74
C ALA A 124 -29.91 26.70 -75.74
N ILE A 125 -29.25 26.77 -76.91
CA ILE A 125 -27.80 26.56 -77.03
C ILE A 125 -27.01 27.62 -76.24
N ALA A 126 -27.47 28.88 -76.23
CA ALA A 126 -26.86 29.94 -75.43
C ALA A 126 -27.01 29.69 -73.91
N GLY A 127 -28.15 29.17 -73.46
CA GLY A 127 -28.38 28.77 -72.07
C GLY A 127 -27.47 27.63 -71.61
N LEU A 128 -27.32 26.59 -72.45
CA LEU A 128 -26.39 25.48 -72.21
C LEU A 128 -24.94 25.97 -72.09
N ASN A 129 -24.49 26.82 -73.01
CA ASN A 129 -23.13 27.37 -72.97
C ASN A 129 -22.87 28.24 -71.73
N ARG A 130 -23.87 28.98 -71.24
CA ARG A 130 -23.77 29.70 -69.96
C ARG A 130 -23.61 28.73 -68.80
N SER A 131 -24.43 27.67 -68.73
CA SER A 131 -24.34 26.64 -67.69
C SER A 131 -22.98 25.96 -67.67
N VAL A 132 -22.49 25.50 -68.83
CA VAL A 132 -21.15 24.90 -68.97
C VAL A 132 -20.05 25.89 -68.56
N GLY A 133 -20.19 27.16 -68.92
CA GLY A 133 -19.28 28.22 -68.49
C GLY A 133 -19.25 28.42 -66.97
N GLN A 134 -20.39 28.31 -66.30
CA GLN A 134 -20.48 28.40 -64.84
C GLN A 134 -19.87 27.16 -64.16
N TYR A 135 -20.19 25.95 -64.63
CA TYR A 135 -19.57 24.72 -64.10
C TYR A 135 -18.05 24.73 -64.23
N LYS A 136 -17.52 25.25 -65.35
CA LYS A 136 -16.07 25.42 -65.53
C LYS A 136 -15.48 26.37 -64.48
N ARG A 137 -16.13 27.50 -64.20
CA ARG A 137 -15.69 28.47 -63.17
C ARG A 137 -15.70 27.87 -61.77
N VAL A 138 -16.78 27.17 -61.41
CA VAL A 138 -16.90 26.49 -60.11
C VAL A 138 -15.82 25.43 -59.97
N THR A 139 -15.62 24.58 -60.98
CA THR A 139 -14.58 23.55 -60.97
C THR A 139 -13.19 24.15 -60.82
N THR A 140 -12.87 25.24 -61.53
CA THR A 140 -11.59 25.95 -61.37
C THR A 140 -11.42 26.53 -59.97
N LYS A 141 -12.48 27.09 -59.37
CA LYS A 141 -12.45 27.60 -58.00
C LYS A 141 -12.15 26.48 -56.99
N GLU A 142 -12.80 25.32 -57.14
CA GLU A 142 -12.55 24.15 -56.28
C GLU A 142 -11.12 23.62 -56.43
N ILE A 143 -10.61 23.50 -57.66
CA ILE A 143 -9.22 23.09 -57.91
C ILE A 143 -8.23 24.04 -57.21
N ASN A 144 -8.45 25.36 -57.34
CA ASN A 144 -7.60 26.35 -56.69
C ASN A 144 -7.68 26.27 -55.16
N ASN A 145 -8.88 26.08 -54.61
CA ASN A 145 -9.08 25.94 -53.16
C ASN A 145 -8.39 24.68 -52.62
N ILE A 146 -8.51 23.55 -53.32
CA ILE A 146 -7.81 22.30 -52.99
C ILE A 146 -6.29 22.51 -53.05
N SER A 147 -5.78 23.19 -54.07
CA SER A 147 -4.35 23.47 -54.19
C SER A 147 -3.84 24.33 -53.02
N VAL A 148 -4.56 25.40 -52.65
CA VAL A 148 -4.19 26.27 -51.52
C VAL A 148 -4.19 25.48 -50.21
N LYS A 149 -5.26 24.71 -49.95
CA LYS A 149 -5.33 23.84 -48.76
C LYS A 149 -4.23 22.78 -48.74
N GLY A 150 -3.90 22.19 -49.89
CA GLY A 150 -2.79 21.24 -50.04
C GLY A 150 -1.45 21.86 -49.66
N THR A 151 -1.12 23.02 -50.22
CA THR A 151 0.13 23.73 -49.89
C THR A 151 0.21 24.17 -48.43
N ALA A 152 -0.91 24.58 -47.83
CA ALA A 152 -0.96 24.92 -46.41
C ALA A 152 -0.74 23.68 -45.52
N ALA A 153 -1.37 22.56 -45.87
CA ALA A 153 -1.19 21.30 -45.14
C ALA A 153 0.24 20.77 -45.24
N GLU A 154 0.86 20.83 -46.42
CA GLU A 154 2.27 20.46 -46.62
C GLU A 154 3.19 21.30 -45.73
N LYS A 155 3.00 22.62 -45.71
CA LYS A 155 3.75 23.51 -44.82
C LYS A 155 3.55 23.17 -43.33
N THR A 156 2.32 22.90 -42.90
CA THR A 156 2.04 22.51 -41.50
C THR A 156 2.68 21.16 -41.15
N ILE A 157 2.69 20.20 -42.08
CA ILE A 157 3.35 18.92 -41.91
C ILE A 157 4.86 19.13 -41.75
N ASP A 158 5.49 19.93 -42.60
CA ASP A 158 6.94 20.22 -42.51
C ASP A 158 7.32 20.92 -41.20
N GLU A 159 6.50 21.88 -40.75
CA GLU A 159 6.67 22.55 -39.45
C GLU A 159 6.59 21.53 -38.29
N LYS A 160 5.59 20.63 -38.31
CA LYS A 160 5.41 19.59 -37.28
C LYS A 160 6.50 18.52 -37.30
N VAL A 161 6.97 18.13 -38.48
CA VAL A 161 8.10 17.19 -38.63
C VAL A 161 9.38 17.81 -38.08
N THR A 162 9.60 19.11 -38.34
CA THR A 162 10.77 19.84 -37.82
C THR A 162 10.71 19.97 -36.29
N GLU A 163 9.55 20.32 -35.74
CA GLU A 163 9.32 20.38 -34.30
C GLU A 163 9.60 19.03 -33.62
N ALA A 164 9.01 17.95 -34.15
CA ALA A 164 9.24 16.60 -33.63
C ALA A 164 10.72 16.18 -33.69
N LYS A 165 11.42 16.52 -34.77
CA LYS A 165 12.86 16.23 -34.90
C LYS A 165 13.69 16.94 -33.82
N ASN A 166 13.40 18.22 -33.57
CA ASN A 166 14.09 19.00 -32.53
C ASN A 166 13.81 18.43 -31.13
N GLU A 167 12.58 18.00 -30.86
CA GLU A 167 12.23 17.34 -29.59
C GLU A 167 12.97 16.00 -29.41
N PHE A 168 13.08 15.20 -30.47
CA PHE A 168 13.86 13.95 -30.46
C PHE A 168 15.34 14.18 -30.18
N GLU A 169 15.95 15.20 -30.80
CA GLU A 169 17.35 15.56 -30.54
C GLU A 169 17.54 16.02 -29.09
N ALA A 170 16.63 16.83 -28.55
CA ALA A 170 16.67 17.27 -27.14
C ALA A 170 16.50 16.09 -26.15
N LEU A 171 15.64 15.12 -26.47
CA LEU A 171 15.50 13.90 -25.67
C LEU A 171 16.77 13.05 -25.72
N GLY A 172 17.45 12.96 -26.87
CA GLY A 172 18.74 12.29 -27.00
C GLY A 172 19.78 12.88 -26.04
N VAL A 173 19.90 14.21 -25.99
CA VAL A 173 20.82 14.90 -25.06
C VAL A 173 20.50 14.57 -23.60
N LYS A 174 19.23 14.58 -23.21
CA LYS A 174 18.81 14.22 -21.83
C LYS A 174 19.14 12.77 -21.47
N ILE A 175 19.01 11.84 -22.42
CA ILE A 175 19.37 10.44 -22.20
C ILE A 175 20.87 10.31 -21.96
N ASP A 176 21.70 11.03 -22.71
CA ASP A 176 23.15 11.04 -22.52
C ASP A 176 23.55 11.63 -21.17
N GLU A 177 22.91 12.72 -20.73
CA GLU A 177 23.09 13.30 -19.39
C GLU A 177 22.69 12.32 -18.27
N LEU A 178 21.51 11.69 -18.36
CA LEU A 178 21.05 10.70 -17.39
C LEU A 178 21.98 9.49 -17.30
N ASN A 179 22.50 9.02 -18.44
CA ASN A 179 23.47 7.92 -18.46
C ASN A 179 24.79 8.31 -17.79
N LYS A 180 25.23 9.56 -17.96
CA LYS A 180 26.41 10.08 -17.27
C LYS A 180 26.17 10.16 -15.76
N ASP A 181 25.05 10.72 -15.33
CA ASP A 181 24.70 10.83 -13.91
C ASP A 181 24.60 9.46 -13.25
N LEU A 182 23.98 8.47 -13.92
CA LEU A 182 23.90 7.10 -13.43
C LEU A 182 25.29 6.47 -13.25
N LYS A 183 26.21 6.72 -14.18
CA LYS A 183 27.58 6.25 -14.10
C LYS A 183 28.30 6.90 -12.91
N ASP A 184 28.18 8.21 -12.74
CA ASP A 184 28.82 8.95 -11.65
C ASP A 184 28.28 8.49 -10.27
N ILE A 185 26.96 8.24 -10.16
CA ILE A 185 26.33 7.67 -8.96
C ILE A 185 26.87 6.27 -8.67
N LYS A 186 27.00 5.41 -9.71
CA LYS A 186 27.52 4.05 -9.56
C LYS A 186 28.99 4.07 -9.08
N ASP A 187 29.81 4.93 -9.67
CA ASP A 187 31.22 5.04 -9.31
C ASP A 187 31.38 5.59 -7.88
N SER A 188 30.58 6.60 -7.51
CA SER A 188 30.54 7.14 -6.14
C SER A 188 30.07 6.09 -5.11
N SER A 189 29.01 5.33 -5.44
CA SER A 189 28.50 4.25 -4.58
C SER A 189 29.55 3.16 -4.33
N ASN A 190 30.29 2.76 -5.36
CA ASN A 190 31.38 1.79 -5.23
C ASN A 190 32.52 2.33 -4.33
N SER A 191 32.87 3.61 -4.47
CA SER A 191 33.87 4.26 -3.63
C SER A 191 33.45 4.30 -2.16
N ILE A 192 32.21 4.73 -1.89
CA ILE A 192 31.66 4.79 -0.53
C ILE A 192 31.59 3.39 0.10
N SER A 193 31.16 2.38 -0.67
CA SER A 193 31.13 0.99 -0.19
C SER A 193 32.51 0.48 0.20
N THR A 194 33.53 0.78 -0.62
CA THR A 194 34.92 0.42 -0.33
C THR A 194 35.44 1.13 0.92
N GLU A 195 35.15 2.43 1.07
CA GLU A 195 35.56 3.23 2.23
C GLU A 195 34.85 2.77 3.52
N GLN A 196 33.57 2.41 3.44
CA GLN A 196 32.82 1.82 4.55
C GLN A 196 33.41 0.48 4.98
N GLN A 197 33.76 -0.39 4.02
CA GLN A 197 34.38 -1.68 4.33
C GLN A 197 35.75 -1.50 5.02
N LEU A 198 36.56 -0.56 4.54
CA LEU A 198 37.85 -0.23 5.14
C LEU A 198 37.70 0.36 6.55
N SER A 199 36.77 1.30 6.75
CA SER A 199 36.51 1.92 8.06
C SER A 199 35.94 0.94 9.07
N PHE A 200 35.06 0.02 8.65
CA PHE A 200 34.54 -1.07 9.47
C PHE A 200 35.66 -2.00 9.91
N THR A 201 36.49 -2.47 8.96
CA THR A 201 37.62 -3.36 9.23
C THR A 201 38.63 -2.71 10.19
N LYS A 202 38.96 -1.43 9.95
CA LYS A 202 39.83 -0.65 10.84
C LYS A 202 39.25 -0.55 12.26
N SER A 203 37.96 -0.27 12.36
CA SER A 203 37.28 -0.16 13.66
C SER A 203 37.19 -1.50 14.39
N GLU A 204 36.98 -2.61 13.69
CA GLU A 204 37.06 -3.96 14.26
C GLU A 204 38.45 -4.26 14.81
N ASN A 205 39.50 -3.98 14.04
CA ASN A 205 40.88 -4.20 14.50
C ASN A 205 41.20 -3.39 15.75
N ILE A 206 40.80 -2.10 15.79
CA ILE A 206 40.97 -1.25 16.97
C ILE A 206 40.22 -1.81 18.19
N ARG A 207 38.96 -2.24 18.00
CA ARG A 207 38.16 -2.84 19.09
C ARG A 207 38.79 -4.13 19.59
N ASN A 208 39.24 -5.00 18.69
CA ASN A 208 39.88 -6.27 19.06
C ASN A 208 41.19 -6.02 19.83
N GLU A 209 42.01 -5.06 19.39
CA GLU A 209 43.23 -4.70 20.12
C GLU A 209 42.92 -4.13 21.51
N ALA A 210 41.90 -3.26 21.63
CA ALA A 210 41.48 -2.69 22.90
C ALA A 210 40.93 -3.75 23.87
N VAL A 211 40.12 -4.69 23.37
CA VAL A 211 39.59 -5.82 24.16
C VAL A 211 40.73 -6.72 24.62
N ASN A 212 41.67 -7.06 23.73
CA ASN A 212 42.82 -7.89 24.09
C ASN A 212 43.68 -7.23 25.17
N LYS A 213 43.99 -5.93 25.02
CA LYS A 213 44.71 -5.15 26.04
C LYS A 213 43.95 -5.12 27.37
N PHE A 214 42.64 -4.91 27.34
CA PHE A 214 41.81 -4.94 28.55
C PHE A 214 41.85 -6.31 29.23
N ILE A 215 41.76 -7.41 28.46
CA ILE A 215 41.86 -8.78 29.00
C ILE A 215 43.24 -9.00 29.62
N GLU A 216 44.33 -8.59 28.97
CA GLU A 216 45.68 -8.69 29.52
C GLU A 216 45.85 -7.90 30.83
N ASP A 217 45.36 -6.66 30.87
CA ASP A 217 45.42 -5.81 32.07
C ASP A 217 44.58 -6.37 33.22
N GLN A 218 43.38 -6.89 32.94
CA GLN A 218 42.55 -7.55 33.95
C GLN A 218 43.21 -8.82 34.46
N LYS A 219 43.80 -9.63 33.58
CA LYS A 219 44.52 -10.85 33.97
C LYS A 219 45.69 -10.53 34.90
N ARG A 220 46.50 -9.53 34.55
CA ARG A 220 47.59 -9.03 35.40
C ARG A 220 47.09 -8.52 36.75
N THR A 221 46.02 -7.74 36.77
CA THR A 221 45.43 -7.20 38.00
C THR A 221 44.93 -8.32 38.93
N ILE A 222 44.30 -9.35 38.35
CA ILE A 222 43.85 -10.53 39.09
C ILE A 222 45.05 -11.29 39.65
N GLU A 223 46.08 -11.54 38.85
CA GLU A 223 47.31 -12.24 39.26
C GLU A 223 47.99 -11.51 40.44
N GLU A 224 48.16 -10.19 40.33
CA GLU A 224 48.74 -9.35 41.39
C GLU A 224 47.89 -9.34 42.66
N THR A 225 46.56 -9.27 42.52
CA THR A 225 45.63 -9.29 43.67
C THR A 225 45.63 -10.65 44.35
N PHE A 226 45.65 -11.73 43.57
CA PHE A 226 45.70 -13.10 44.08
C PHE A 226 47.02 -13.35 44.81
N SER A 227 48.16 -12.95 44.23
CA SER A 227 49.48 -13.05 44.89
C SER A 227 49.49 -12.30 46.23
N LYS A 228 48.99 -11.05 46.26
CA LYS A 228 48.91 -10.28 47.51
C LYS A 228 48.02 -10.95 48.57
N LYS A 229 46.89 -11.53 48.14
CA LYS A 229 45.97 -12.23 49.05
C LYS A 229 46.53 -13.57 49.52
N SER A 230 47.29 -14.27 48.68
CA SER A 230 48.04 -15.46 49.06
C SER A 230 49.08 -15.12 50.12
N ASP A 231 49.91 -14.11 49.89
CA ASP A 231 50.92 -13.66 50.86
C ASP A 231 50.30 -13.22 52.20
N GLU A 232 49.13 -12.56 52.15
CA GLU A 232 48.38 -12.17 53.34
C GLU A 232 47.81 -13.39 54.08
N ALA A 233 47.29 -14.38 53.35
CA ALA A 233 46.79 -15.64 53.90
C ALA A 233 47.92 -16.47 54.54
N ASP A 234 49.10 -16.52 53.92
CA ASP A 234 50.28 -17.20 54.47
C ASP A 234 50.73 -16.51 55.77
N ARG A 235 50.76 -15.17 55.79
CA ARG A 235 51.07 -14.41 57.02
C ARG A 235 50.06 -14.63 58.14
N ILE A 236 48.77 -14.69 57.80
CA ILE A 236 47.71 -14.98 58.77
C ILE A 236 47.85 -16.41 59.27
N THR A 237 48.17 -17.36 58.41
CA THR A 237 48.39 -18.76 58.77
C THR A 237 49.59 -18.88 59.70
N ASP A 238 50.72 -18.25 59.38
CA ASP A 238 51.89 -18.17 60.26
C ASP A 238 51.59 -17.52 61.63
N ASP A 239 50.77 -16.46 61.66
CA ASP A 239 50.36 -15.79 62.90
C ASP A 239 49.39 -16.66 63.71
N ILE A 240 48.47 -17.36 63.04
CA ILE A 240 47.59 -18.36 63.65
C ILE A 240 48.42 -19.51 64.20
N ASP A 241 49.38 -20.07 63.47
CA ASP A 241 50.24 -21.14 63.93
C ASP A 241 51.10 -20.70 65.13
N LYS A 242 51.64 -19.47 65.11
CA LYS A 242 52.34 -18.91 66.27
C LYS A 242 51.41 -18.76 67.48
N LYS A 243 50.19 -18.24 67.28
CA LYS A 243 49.20 -18.10 68.34
C LYS A 243 48.69 -19.45 68.81
N LEU A 244 48.54 -20.42 67.93
CA LEU A 244 48.09 -21.77 68.22
C LEU A 244 49.16 -22.48 69.02
N ASN A 245 50.43 -22.48 68.60
CA ASN A 245 51.54 -23.02 69.37
C ASN A 245 51.70 -22.32 70.73
N ALA A 246 51.51 -20.99 70.80
CA ALA A 246 51.53 -20.28 72.08
C ALA A 246 50.32 -20.61 72.97
N THR A 247 49.17 -20.88 72.35
CA THR A 247 47.93 -21.29 73.05
C THR A 247 47.98 -22.76 73.42
N GLU A 248 48.63 -23.61 72.64
CA GLU A 248 48.91 -25.02 72.89
C GLU A 248 49.92 -25.13 74.03
N ALA A 249 51.01 -24.36 74.03
CA ALA A 249 51.91 -24.27 75.18
C ALA A 249 51.18 -23.79 76.45
N LYS A 250 50.28 -22.81 76.33
CA LYS A 250 49.42 -22.38 77.45
C LYS A 250 48.36 -23.41 77.81
N ALA A 251 47.85 -24.16 76.84
CA ALA A 251 46.83 -25.18 77.01
C ALA A 251 47.45 -26.48 77.50
N GLU A 252 48.71 -26.77 77.27
CA GLU A 252 49.53 -27.82 77.87
C GLU A 252 49.91 -27.43 79.29
N ASP A 253 50.27 -26.16 79.55
CA ASP A 253 50.45 -25.64 80.91
C ASP A 253 49.13 -25.63 81.68
N SER A 254 48.03 -25.29 81.01
CA SER A 254 46.68 -25.39 81.56
C SER A 254 46.17 -26.82 81.58
N LEU A 255 46.57 -27.73 80.69
CA LEU A 255 46.25 -29.17 80.68
C LEU A 255 47.12 -29.89 81.68
N ALA A 256 48.30 -29.43 82.05
CA ALA A 256 49.05 -29.95 83.19
C ALA A 256 48.32 -29.53 84.48
N ARG A 257 47.90 -28.26 84.56
CA ARG A 257 47.01 -27.78 85.64
C ARG A 257 45.61 -28.38 85.60
N ILE A 258 45.14 -28.80 84.44
CA ILE A 258 43.83 -29.41 84.25
C ILE A 258 43.95 -30.93 84.36
N ASP A 259 45.02 -31.63 84.06
CA ASP A 259 45.23 -33.05 84.43
C ASP A 259 45.31 -33.14 85.96
N GLU A 260 45.90 -32.12 86.58
CA GLU A 260 45.87 -31.88 88.02
C GLU A 260 44.44 -31.60 88.55
N LEU A 261 43.54 -31.02 87.73
CA LEU A 261 42.14 -30.68 88.10
C LEU A 261 41.04 -31.59 87.49
N LEU A 262 41.33 -32.41 86.48
CA LEU A 262 40.46 -33.27 85.64
C LEU A 262 40.84 -34.75 85.74
N ASN A 263 41.84 -35.08 86.58
CA ASN A 263 41.64 -36.20 87.53
C ASN A 263 40.35 -36.02 88.37
N MET A 264 39.68 -34.85 88.29
CA MET A 264 38.26 -34.63 88.60
C MET A 264 37.42 -34.25 87.36
N ALA A 265 37.05 -35.25 86.53
CA ALA A 265 35.83 -35.32 85.69
C ALA A 265 35.79 -34.69 84.26
N GLY A 266 36.02 -35.52 83.22
CA GLY A 266 35.74 -35.27 81.78
C GLY A 266 34.24 -35.27 81.39
N ASP A 267 33.78 -35.14 80.14
CA ASP A 267 34.32 -35.13 78.78
C ASP A 267 33.22 -34.55 77.84
N LYS A 268 33.54 -33.98 76.66
CA LYS A 268 32.59 -33.24 75.79
C LYS A 268 32.81 -33.51 74.30
N THR A 269 32.00 -34.39 73.73
CA THR A 269 31.91 -34.66 72.28
C THR A 269 30.44 -34.85 71.88
N LEU A 270 29.97 -34.16 70.80
CA LEU A 270 28.65 -34.24 70.11
C LEU A 270 27.91 -32.90 69.84
N ILE A 271 28.60 -31.77 69.62
CA ILE A 271 27.96 -30.48 69.22
C ILE A 271 28.45 -29.97 67.85
N HIS A 272 29.35 -30.69 67.17
CA HIS A 272 30.00 -30.16 65.97
C HIS A 272 29.15 -30.28 64.68
N ASP A 273 28.42 -31.38 64.47
CA ASP A 273 27.98 -31.71 63.10
C ASP A 273 26.68 -31.03 62.62
N TYR A 274 25.76 -30.63 63.50
CA TYR A 274 24.47 -30.08 63.06
C TYR A 274 24.48 -28.58 62.70
N SER A 275 25.55 -27.84 63.03
CA SER A 275 25.64 -26.41 62.72
C SER A 275 26.17 -26.11 61.31
N SER A 276 26.78 -27.11 60.66
CA SER A 276 27.44 -26.96 59.36
C SER A 276 26.42 -26.95 58.20
N SER A 277 25.45 -27.88 58.20
CA SER A 277 24.50 -28.05 57.09
C SER A 277 23.50 -26.87 56.92
N ALA A 278 23.21 -26.11 57.98
CA ALA A 278 22.28 -24.96 57.89
C ALA A 278 22.88 -23.70 57.24
N LYS A 279 24.20 -23.66 57.02
CA LYS A 279 24.89 -22.52 56.39
C LYS A 279 24.94 -22.64 54.86
N GLU A 280 25.01 -23.85 54.32
CA GLU A 280 25.09 -24.10 52.88
C GLU A 280 23.75 -23.75 52.16
N ASP A 281 22.61 -24.09 52.76
CA ASP A 281 21.28 -23.80 52.18
C ASP A 281 20.92 -22.30 52.10
N LYS A 282 21.51 -21.46 52.96
CA LYS A 282 21.29 -20.00 52.93
C LYS A 282 21.92 -19.33 51.71
N ILE A 283 23.05 -19.86 51.25
CA ILE A 283 23.82 -19.28 50.15
C ILE A 283 23.10 -19.54 48.82
N ALA A 284 22.59 -20.76 48.61
CA ALA A 284 21.85 -21.12 47.41
C ALA A 284 20.57 -20.28 47.22
N ALA A 285 19.80 -20.06 48.28
CA ALA A 285 18.55 -19.28 48.21
C ALA A 285 18.80 -17.79 47.89
N TYR A 286 19.94 -17.24 48.31
CA TYR A 286 20.32 -15.86 48.02
C TYR A 286 20.71 -15.69 46.53
N VAL A 287 21.52 -16.61 45.99
CA VAL A 287 21.96 -16.60 44.58
C VAL A 287 20.77 -16.59 43.61
N TRP A 288 19.77 -17.47 43.81
CA TRP A 288 18.60 -17.53 42.93
C TRP A 288 17.68 -16.30 43.01
N SER A 289 17.64 -15.63 44.18
CA SER A 289 16.89 -14.37 44.33
C SER A 289 17.55 -13.19 43.61
N VAL A 290 18.88 -13.16 43.56
CA VAL A 290 19.65 -12.15 42.83
C VAL A 290 19.48 -12.33 41.32
N ILE A 291 19.58 -13.56 40.81
CA ILE A 291 19.39 -13.87 39.38
C ILE A 291 18.00 -13.43 38.88
N THR A 292 16.95 -13.73 39.66
CA THR A 292 15.57 -13.38 39.28
C THR A 292 15.37 -11.86 39.24
N THR A 293 16.00 -11.12 40.15
CA THR A 293 15.92 -9.64 40.20
C THR A 293 16.62 -9.01 38.99
N ILE A 294 17.78 -9.52 38.60
CA ILE A 294 18.53 -9.05 37.41
C ILE A 294 17.71 -9.27 36.13
N LEU A 295 17.08 -10.45 35.99
CA LEU A 295 16.28 -10.77 34.81
C LEU A 295 15.08 -9.81 34.63
N LEU A 296 14.41 -9.46 35.73
CA LEU A 296 13.31 -8.48 35.71
C LEU A 296 13.78 -7.06 35.34
N LEU A 297 14.98 -6.65 35.78
CA LEU A 297 15.55 -5.35 35.42
C LEU A 297 15.89 -5.26 33.93
N ILE A 298 16.45 -6.33 33.34
CA ILE A 298 16.73 -6.40 31.90
C ILE A 298 15.44 -6.27 31.09
N MET A 299 14.37 -6.95 31.53
CA MET A 299 13.05 -6.91 30.89
C MET A 299 12.43 -5.51 30.92
N LEU A 300 12.56 -4.80 32.05
CA LEU A 300 12.09 -3.42 32.20
C LEU A 300 12.87 -2.46 31.29
N GLY A 301 14.20 -2.60 31.25
CA GLY A 301 15.08 -1.78 30.41
C GLY A 301 14.78 -1.93 28.91
N PHE A 302 14.62 -3.17 28.44
CA PHE A 302 14.25 -3.45 27.05
C PHE A 302 12.87 -2.87 26.69
N SER A 303 11.89 -2.96 27.61
CA SER A 303 10.57 -2.37 27.40
C SER A 303 10.61 -0.85 27.24
N CYS A 304 11.46 -0.14 28.01
CA CYS A 304 11.62 1.31 27.89
C CYS A 304 12.34 1.70 26.59
N TRP A 305 13.39 0.97 26.20
CA TRP A 305 14.13 1.20 24.96
C TRP A 305 13.22 1.15 23.73
N VAL A 306 12.36 0.12 23.63
CA VAL A 306 11.44 -0.05 22.50
C VAL A 306 10.42 1.09 22.41
N VAL A 307 9.92 1.59 23.55
CA VAL A 307 8.99 2.74 23.56
C VAL A 307 9.68 4.02 23.11
N TYR A 308 10.94 4.22 23.52
CA TYR A 308 11.75 5.36 23.09
C TYR A 308 11.96 5.36 21.58
N GLU A 309 12.26 4.20 21.00
CA GLU A 309 12.50 4.04 19.56
C GLU A 309 11.23 4.30 18.72
N ILE A 310 10.06 3.76 19.13
CA ILE A 310 8.77 3.98 18.43
C ILE A 310 8.36 5.46 18.40
N ILE A 311 8.62 6.20 19.48
CA ILE A 311 8.29 7.63 19.55
C ILE A 311 9.20 8.47 18.63
N HIS A 312 10.48 8.09 18.48
CA HIS A 312 11.45 8.85 17.69
C HIS A 312 11.42 8.52 16.18
N THR A 313 11.13 7.28 15.79
CA THR A 313 11.24 6.86 14.38
C THR A 313 9.91 6.89 13.61
N LYS A 314 8.76 7.06 14.29
CA LYS A 314 7.39 7.08 13.71
C LYS A 314 7.00 5.87 12.83
N ASP A 315 7.88 4.89 12.63
CA ASP A 315 7.61 3.64 11.93
C ASP A 315 7.27 2.53 12.93
N ALA A 316 5.98 2.44 13.28
CA ALA A 316 5.46 1.39 14.12
C ALA A 316 5.18 0.12 13.29
N SER A 317 6.20 -0.71 13.04
CA SER A 317 5.96 -2.02 12.45
C SER A 317 5.34 -2.98 13.48
N TRP A 318 4.14 -3.49 13.18
CA TRP A 318 3.39 -4.45 13.99
C TRP A 318 4.17 -5.74 14.31
N GLN A 319 5.18 -6.07 13.50
CA GLN A 319 6.08 -7.21 13.69
C GLN A 319 6.89 -7.10 14.99
N PHE A 320 7.29 -5.88 15.39
CA PHE A 320 8.00 -5.64 16.65
C PHE A 320 7.10 -5.82 17.87
N LEU A 321 5.80 -5.53 17.75
CA LEU A 321 4.83 -5.75 18.83
C LEU A 321 4.62 -7.24 19.11
N ILE A 322 4.60 -8.06 18.06
CA ILE A 322 4.47 -9.53 18.20
C ILE A 322 5.75 -10.15 18.75
N ALA A 323 6.92 -9.72 18.28
CA ALA A 323 8.20 -10.16 18.83
C ALA A 323 8.31 -9.83 20.34
N ARG A 324 7.87 -8.62 20.75
CA ARG A 324 7.79 -8.22 22.17
C ARG A 324 6.85 -9.12 22.97
N ALA A 325 5.66 -9.40 22.45
CA ALA A 325 4.69 -10.26 23.14
C ALA A 325 5.30 -11.66 23.39
N PHE A 326 6.01 -12.22 22.41
CA PHE A 326 6.70 -13.50 22.55
C PHE A 326 7.82 -13.47 23.60
N VAL A 327 8.70 -12.46 23.55
CA VAL A 327 9.80 -12.33 24.54
C VAL A 327 9.24 -12.15 25.95
N MET A 328 8.16 -11.38 26.11
CA MET A 328 7.52 -11.23 27.42
C MET A 328 6.90 -12.53 27.95
N LEU A 329 6.36 -13.36 27.07
CA LEU A 329 5.81 -14.66 27.41
C LEU A 329 6.91 -15.64 27.86
N PHE A 330 8.03 -15.69 27.14
CA PHE A 330 9.18 -16.52 27.50
C PHE A 330 9.87 -16.07 28.79
N ALA A 331 10.13 -14.76 28.94
CA ALA A 331 10.74 -14.21 30.14
C ALA A 331 9.83 -14.37 31.37
N GLY A 332 8.52 -14.17 31.20
CA GLY A 332 7.53 -14.42 32.25
C GLY A 332 7.49 -15.88 32.69
N GLY A 333 7.61 -16.83 31.74
CA GLY A 333 7.70 -18.26 32.04
C GLY A 333 8.94 -18.61 32.88
N ILE A 334 10.11 -18.09 32.51
CA ILE A 334 11.36 -18.35 33.23
C ILE A 334 11.34 -17.71 34.62
N ALA A 335 10.91 -16.44 34.73
CA ALA A 335 10.81 -15.75 36.01
C ALA A 335 9.78 -16.40 36.96
N GLY A 336 8.67 -16.90 36.40
CA GLY A 336 7.68 -17.67 37.16
C GLY A 336 8.27 -18.97 37.70
N TYR A 337 9.02 -19.70 36.87
CA TYR A 337 9.69 -20.93 37.28
C TYR A 337 10.72 -20.70 38.41
N THR A 338 11.60 -19.70 38.27
CA THR A 338 12.63 -19.42 39.29
C THR A 338 12.04 -18.89 40.60
N ALA A 339 10.97 -18.10 40.55
CA ALA A 339 10.25 -17.65 41.74
C ALA A 339 9.60 -18.81 42.50
N THR A 340 9.04 -19.77 41.78
CA THR A 340 8.42 -20.97 42.37
C THR A 340 9.48 -21.82 43.07
N GLN A 341 10.62 -22.05 42.41
CA GLN A 341 11.71 -22.86 42.97
C GLN A 341 12.40 -22.20 44.18
N SER A 342 12.58 -20.87 44.17
CA SER A 342 13.06 -20.13 45.35
C SER A 342 12.10 -20.27 46.55
N SER A 343 10.79 -20.30 46.29
CA SER A 343 9.79 -20.47 47.35
C SER A 343 9.82 -21.86 48.01
N GLU A 344 10.16 -22.90 47.25
CA GLU A 344 10.27 -24.28 47.77
C GLU A 344 11.46 -24.46 48.69
N HIS A 345 12.64 -23.94 48.33
CA HIS A 345 13.82 -23.99 49.20
C HIS A 345 13.62 -23.21 50.51
N ARG A 346 12.88 -22.08 50.48
CA ARG A 346 12.51 -21.34 51.70
C ARG A 346 11.55 -22.11 52.61
N LYS A 347 10.72 -23.00 52.06
CA LYS A 347 9.84 -23.88 52.85
C LYS A 347 10.65 -25.00 53.52
N ALA A 348 11.59 -25.61 52.81
CA ALA A 348 12.50 -26.63 53.36
C ALA A 348 13.37 -26.07 54.52
N GLN A 349 13.88 -24.84 54.36
CA GLN A 349 14.65 -24.15 55.40
C GLN A 349 13.86 -23.97 56.71
N ARG A 350 12.59 -23.57 56.61
CA ARG A 350 11.74 -23.34 57.79
C ARG A 350 11.37 -24.65 58.49
N ALA A 351 11.22 -25.74 57.76
CA ALA A 351 10.98 -27.07 58.33
C ALA A 351 12.20 -27.55 59.13
N ASN A 352 13.39 -27.48 58.56
CA ASN A 352 14.63 -27.92 59.22
C ASN A 352 14.97 -27.07 60.45
N GLN A 353 14.77 -25.75 60.40
CA GLN A 353 14.95 -24.88 61.58
C GLN A 353 13.95 -25.20 62.69
N ARG A 354 12.69 -25.52 62.34
CA ARG A 354 11.68 -25.89 63.34
C ARG A 354 12.06 -27.18 64.04
N THR A 355 12.54 -28.19 63.33
CA THR A 355 13.01 -29.47 63.91
C THR A 355 14.25 -29.27 64.78
N ALA A 356 15.21 -28.44 64.35
CA ALA A 356 16.40 -28.12 65.14
C ALA A 356 16.06 -27.38 66.44
N HIS A 357 15.12 -26.43 66.40
CA HIS A 357 14.64 -25.74 67.60
C HIS A 357 13.85 -26.66 68.54
N GLN A 358 13.05 -27.59 68.00
CA GLN A 358 12.34 -28.59 68.80
C GLN A 358 13.28 -29.59 69.47
N LEU A 359 14.33 -30.07 68.79
CA LEU A 359 15.36 -30.91 69.39
C LEU A 359 16.14 -30.18 70.48
N LYS A 360 16.48 -28.90 70.25
CA LYS A 360 17.20 -28.06 71.22
C LYS A 360 16.35 -27.77 72.47
N ALA A 361 15.04 -27.63 72.31
CA ALA A 361 14.10 -27.44 73.41
C ALA A 361 13.77 -28.73 74.18
N LEU A 362 13.97 -29.91 73.60
CA LEU A 362 13.75 -31.21 74.26
C LEU A 362 14.85 -31.54 75.27
N LYS A 363 16.07 -31.06 75.02
CA LYS A 363 17.29 -31.40 75.79
C LYS A 363 17.20 -31.04 77.30
N PRO A 364 16.68 -29.87 77.72
CA PRO A 364 16.53 -29.55 79.14
C PRO A 364 15.50 -30.41 79.87
N TYR A 365 14.44 -30.87 79.17
CA TYR A 365 13.39 -31.73 79.75
C TYR A 365 13.84 -33.19 79.88
N LEU A 366 14.78 -33.65 79.07
CA LEU A 366 15.36 -35.00 79.19
C LEU A 366 16.41 -35.09 80.31
N LEU A 367 17.12 -33.99 80.59
CA LEU A 367 18.09 -33.87 81.69
C LEU A 367 17.41 -33.75 83.07
N SER A 368 16.15 -33.29 83.14
CA SER A 368 15.42 -33.16 84.41
C SER A 368 14.74 -34.45 84.89
N ILE A 369 14.83 -35.55 84.14
CA ILE A 369 14.12 -36.83 84.40
C ILE A 369 15.12 -38.01 84.43
N GLU A 370 16.39 -37.75 84.77
CA GLU A 370 17.49 -38.74 84.77
C GLU A 370 17.21 -39.99 85.66
N GLY A 371 16.22 -39.94 86.56
CA GLY A 371 15.86 -41.03 87.48
C GLY A 371 14.71 -41.96 87.06
N ASP A 372 13.96 -41.70 85.99
CA ASP A 372 12.80 -42.52 85.58
C ASP A 372 12.82 -42.87 84.08
N VAL A 373 13.31 -44.07 83.77
CA VAL A 373 13.67 -44.50 82.40
C VAL A 373 12.45 -44.77 81.53
N GLU A 374 11.29 -45.12 82.11
CA GLU A 374 10.07 -45.49 81.39
C GLU A 374 9.37 -44.25 80.80
N LEU A 375 9.19 -43.20 81.62
CA LEU A 375 8.63 -41.90 81.19
C LEU A 375 9.49 -41.22 80.13
N ARG A 376 10.82 -41.33 80.24
CA ARG A 376 11.77 -40.80 79.26
C ARG A 376 11.58 -41.44 77.89
N ASN A 377 11.43 -42.76 77.84
CA ASN A 377 11.23 -43.49 76.59
C ASN A 377 9.85 -43.24 75.98
N GLU A 378 8.80 -43.05 76.79
CA GLU A 378 7.46 -42.71 76.31
C GLU A 378 7.40 -41.30 75.71
N ILE A 379 8.06 -40.32 76.34
CA ILE A 379 8.17 -38.94 75.81
C ILE A 379 9.01 -38.93 74.52
N ILE A 380 10.13 -39.66 74.47
CA ILE A 380 10.94 -39.78 73.25
C ILE A 380 10.14 -40.46 72.14
N LYS A 381 9.39 -41.53 72.41
CA LYS A 381 8.51 -42.16 71.42
C LYS A 381 7.40 -41.23 70.96
N THR A 382 6.77 -40.47 71.85
CA THR A 382 5.68 -39.55 71.50
C THR A 382 6.17 -38.36 70.69
N VAL A 383 7.35 -37.82 71.03
CA VAL A 383 7.99 -36.72 70.30
C VAL A 383 8.54 -37.20 68.96
N ALA A 384 9.17 -38.37 68.91
CA ALA A 384 9.59 -38.99 67.66
C ALA A 384 8.38 -39.29 66.76
N TYR A 385 7.32 -39.87 67.31
CA TYR A 385 6.09 -40.11 66.56
C TYR A 385 5.47 -38.79 66.08
N ARG A 386 5.42 -37.72 66.88
CA ARG A 386 4.89 -36.42 66.43
C ARG A 386 5.80 -35.68 65.44
N ILE A 387 7.12 -35.89 65.46
CA ILE A 387 8.06 -35.26 64.52
C ILE A 387 8.08 -36.02 63.20
N PHE A 388 8.11 -37.36 63.23
CA PHE A 388 8.18 -38.21 62.03
C PHE A 388 6.80 -38.55 61.44
N ASN A 389 5.73 -38.68 62.23
CA ASN A 389 4.36 -38.93 61.72
C ASN A 389 3.67 -37.65 61.20
N ASN A 390 4.23 -36.47 61.46
CA ASN A 390 3.72 -35.21 60.90
C ASN A 390 4.32 -34.89 59.51
N GLU A 391 5.14 -35.79 58.97
CA GLU A 391 5.54 -35.80 57.55
C GLU A 391 4.45 -36.40 56.64
N GLU A 392 3.51 -37.20 57.15
CA GLU A 392 2.41 -37.75 56.33
C GLU A 392 1.25 -36.76 56.06
N ASN A 393 1.19 -35.62 56.76
CA ASN A 393 0.23 -34.55 56.48
C ASN A 393 0.82 -33.37 55.68
N ASN A 394 2.08 -33.48 55.25
CA ASN A 394 2.61 -32.75 54.12
C ASN A 394 2.78 -33.71 52.95
N GLN A 395 1.69 -34.34 52.53
CA GLN A 395 1.56 -34.67 51.13
C GLN A 395 1.80 -33.37 50.35
N VAL A 396 2.99 -33.27 49.75
CA VAL A 396 3.11 -32.97 48.33
C VAL A 396 1.76 -33.26 47.71
N LYS A 397 0.96 -32.22 47.44
CA LYS A 397 -0.18 -32.36 46.54
C LYS A 397 0.40 -33.12 45.35
N LYS A 398 -0.04 -34.37 45.19
CA LYS A 398 0.30 -35.23 44.05
C LYS A 398 0.51 -34.32 42.86
N SER A 399 1.66 -34.43 42.21
CA SER A 399 1.80 -33.92 40.86
C SER A 399 0.51 -34.33 40.15
N LYS A 400 -0.29 -33.34 39.74
CA LYS A 400 -1.36 -33.63 38.80
C LYS A 400 -0.58 -34.14 37.61
N LYS A 401 -0.60 -35.46 37.39
CA LYS A 401 -0.06 -36.12 36.20
C LYS A 401 -0.59 -35.31 35.02
N LEU A 402 0.23 -34.41 34.49
CA LEU A 402 0.10 -33.89 33.15
C LEU A 402 1.18 -34.64 32.39
N PHE A 403 0.72 -35.45 31.45
CA PHE A 403 1.47 -36.31 30.55
C PHE A 403 1.83 -37.71 31.07
N LYS A 404 0.81 -38.59 31.08
CA LYS A 404 0.99 -39.92 30.49
C LYS A 404 -0.08 -40.16 29.42
N SER A 405 0.45 -40.33 28.20
CA SER A 405 -0.13 -40.93 26.99
C SER A 405 -1.44 -40.38 26.43
N LYS A 406 -1.29 -39.79 25.24
CA LYS A 406 -2.13 -39.88 24.04
C LYS A 406 -3.63 -39.58 24.21
N GLU A 407 -4.08 -38.61 23.41
CA GLU A 407 -5.45 -38.10 23.28
C GLU A 407 -5.88 -37.17 24.41
N GLU A 408 -5.97 -35.89 24.03
CA GLU A 408 -6.63 -34.73 24.66
C GLU A 408 -5.65 -33.58 24.86
N ALA A 409 -5.44 -32.83 23.78
CA ALA A 409 -5.09 -31.42 23.84
C ALA A 409 -6.36 -30.64 24.20
N PRO A 410 -6.35 -29.78 25.23
CA PRO A 410 -7.41 -28.78 25.27
C PRO A 410 -6.97 -27.38 25.75
N ILE A 411 -7.41 -26.39 24.96
CA ILE A 411 -7.92 -25.07 25.36
C ILE A 411 -7.01 -23.83 25.21
N MET A 412 -5.70 -23.93 24.98
CA MET A 412 -4.90 -22.73 24.66
C MET A 412 -4.73 -22.47 23.16
N SER A 413 -4.98 -23.45 22.28
CA SER A 413 -4.90 -23.27 20.82
C SER A 413 -6.23 -22.80 20.21
N SER A 414 -7.38 -23.26 20.73
CA SER A 414 -8.69 -22.85 20.24
C SER A 414 -8.98 -21.39 20.55
N GLN A 415 -8.66 -20.93 21.77
CA GLN A 415 -8.79 -19.53 22.15
C GLN A 415 -7.85 -18.62 21.36
N LEU A 416 -6.68 -19.13 20.97
CA LEU A 416 -5.66 -18.40 20.21
C LEU A 416 -6.03 -18.30 18.72
N ILE A 417 -6.65 -19.33 18.15
CA ILE A 417 -7.21 -19.31 16.79
C ILE A 417 -8.46 -18.43 16.74
N GLU A 418 -9.29 -18.44 17.77
CA GLU A 418 -10.50 -17.61 17.86
C GLU A 418 -10.14 -16.11 18.01
N LEU A 419 -9.14 -15.77 18.84
CA LEU A 419 -8.61 -14.40 18.97
C LEU A 419 -7.95 -13.92 17.67
N LEU A 420 -7.17 -14.76 16.99
CA LEU A 420 -6.55 -14.41 15.71
C LEU A 420 -7.60 -14.27 14.59
N SER A 421 -8.64 -15.10 14.60
CA SER A 421 -9.75 -15.01 13.64
C SER A 421 -10.63 -13.78 13.89
N ASP A 422 -10.84 -13.36 15.13
CA ASP A 422 -11.63 -12.18 15.48
C ASP A 422 -10.86 -10.88 15.19
N LEU A 423 -9.52 -10.91 15.32
CA LEU A 423 -8.65 -9.81 14.92
C LEU A 423 -8.60 -9.65 13.39
N ALA A 424 -8.55 -10.76 12.64
CA ALA A 424 -8.52 -10.75 11.17
C ALA A 424 -9.84 -10.25 10.54
N LYS A 425 -10.99 -10.48 11.19
CA LYS A 425 -12.30 -9.99 10.72
C LYS A 425 -12.55 -8.51 11.00
N LYS A 426 -11.82 -7.89 11.93
CA LYS A 426 -11.99 -6.48 12.33
C LYS A 426 -11.10 -5.50 11.56
N ILE A 427 -10.32 -5.96 10.59
CA ILE A 427 -9.52 -5.09 9.72
C ILE A 427 -10.41 -4.67 8.52
N PRO A 428 -10.88 -3.42 8.44
CA PRO A 428 -11.46 -2.93 7.19
C PRO A 428 -10.34 -2.87 6.15
N VAL A 429 -10.49 -3.63 5.07
CA VAL A 429 -9.63 -3.51 3.89
C VAL A 429 -9.86 -2.13 3.29
N LYS A 430 -8.89 -1.23 3.44
CA LYS A 430 -8.66 -0.08 2.57
C LYS A 430 -7.18 0.20 2.46
#